data_AF-A0A7L8AAI1-F1
#
_entry.id   AF-A0A7L8AAI1-F1
#
_cell.length_a   1.000
_cell.length_b   1.000
_cell.length_c   1.000
_cell.angle_alpha   90.00
_cell.angle_beta   90.00
_cell.angle_gamma   90.00
#
_symmetry.space_group_name_H-M   'P 1'
#
loop_
_entity.id
_entity.type
_entity.pdbx_description
1 polymer ?
#
loop_
_entity_poly.entity_id
_entity_poly.type
_entity_poly.pdbx_seq_one_letter_code
_entity_poly.pdbx_strand_id
1 'polypeptide(L)'
;MKRSALAIALIAALSGCGSGGEDGGSSSNTNTNSGTKSGSIKIDNISIKEGNSGNSDAKVRVTRSGGKDGVIKGKYRTTPGTALSEQDYLETVGEFELQDGVTRIDLIIPIIGDVKDEDDETFSVQIFDVSGASSIERYCYCNNHQ
;
A
#
# COMPACT_ATOMS: atom_id res chain seq x y z
N MET A 1 -32.77 2.92 6.76
CA MET A 1 -31.75 3.45 5.81
C MET A 1 -30.72 2.34 5.67
N LYS A 2 -30.64 1.71 4.48
CA LYS A 2 -29.76 0.56 4.25
C LYS A 2 -28.30 1.01 4.28
N ARG A 3 -27.43 0.25 4.94
CA ARG A 3 -26.00 0.58 5.04
C ARG A 3 -25.32 -0.15 3.89
N SER A 4 -24.89 0.58 2.86
CA SER A 4 -23.90 0.03 1.91
C SER A 4 -22.63 -0.22 2.71
N ALA A 5 -21.99 -1.37 2.49
CA ALA A 5 -20.79 -1.80 3.17
C ALA A 5 -19.68 -0.76 3.04
N LEU A 6 -18.89 -0.64 4.10
CA LEU A 6 -17.65 0.09 4.07
C LEU A 6 -16.56 -0.89 3.63
N ALA A 7 -16.09 -0.77 2.40
CA ALA A 7 -14.91 -1.50 1.96
C ALA A 7 -13.68 -0.84 2.57
N ILE A 8 -13.08 -1.50 3.55
CA ILE A 8 -11.83 -1.06 4.20
C ILE A 8 -10.67 -1.80 3.54
N ALA A 9 -9.83 -1.07 2.82
CA ALA A 9 -8.59 -1.63 2.30
C ALA A 9 -7.56 -1.69 3.44
N LEU A 10 -7.37 -2.87 4.02
CA LEU A 10 -6.20 -3.18 4.84
C LEU A 10 -4.97 -3.31 3.94
N ILE A 11 -3.76 -3.06 4.43
CA ILE A 11 -2.58 -3.14 3.57
C ILE A 11 -1.50 -3.97 4.24
N ALA A 12 -1.05 -5.01 3.55
CA ALA A 12 0.03 -5.88 3.98
C ALA A 12 1.18 -5.78 2.97
N ALA A 13 2.11 -4.85 3.18
CA ALA A 13 3.31 -4.73 2.34
C ALA A 13 4.38 -5.78 2.74
N LEU A 14 4.32 -7.00 2.19
CA LEU A 14 5.32 -8.04 2.43
C LEU A 14 6.62 -7.79 1.65
N SER A 15 7.54 -7.02 2.24
CA SER A 15 8.96 -7.35 2.15
C SER A 15 9.40 -7.86 3.51
N GLY A 16 10.19 -8.95 3.55
CA GLY A 16 10.57 -9.65 4.78
C GLY A 16 10.92 -8.70 5.92
N CYS A 17 10.50 -9.07 7.13
CA CYS A 17 11.10 -8.51 8.34
C CYS A 17 12.59 -8.84 8.27
N GLY A 18 13.40 -7.92 7.76
CA GLY A 18 14.82 -7.94 7.96
C GLY A 18 15.01 -7.66 9.44
N SER A 19 15.19 -8.73 10.21
CA SER A 19 15.58 -8.68 11.61
C SER A 19 16.67 -7.63 11.78
N GLY A 20 16.45 -6.71 12.71
CA GLY A 20 17.43 -5.67 13.06
C GLY A 20 18.80 -6.30 13.31
N GLY A 21 19.75 -5.93 12.46
CA GLY A 21 21.15 -5.87 12.83
C GLY A 21 21.45 -4.42 13.18
N GLU A 22 21.18 -4.03 14.43
CA GLU A 22 21.87 -2.90 15.03
C GLU A 22 23.30 -3.36 15.31
N ASP A 23 24.20 -3.25 14.33
CA ASP A 23 25.62 -3.25 14.64
C ASP A 23 26.04 -1.80 14.85
N GLY A 24 26.34 -1.49 16.11
CA GLY A 24 27.01 -0.26 16.51
C GLY A 24 28.39 -0.21 15.87
N GLY A 25 28.46 0.29 14.64
CA GLY A 25 29.68 0.45 13.86
C GLY A 25 29.91 1.90 13.47
N SER A 26 30.30 2.73 14.43
CA SER A 26 30.94 4.01 14.11
C SER A 26 32.29 3.74 13.46
N SER A 27 32.35 3.79 12.12
CA SER A 27 33.46 4.28 11.28
C SER A 27 33.45 3.56 9.95
N SER A 28 32.98 4.25 8.91
CA SER A 28 33.45 4.02 7.55
C SER A 28 33.70 5.39 6.94
N ASN A 29 34.98 5.78 6.98
CA ASN A 29 35.52 6.77 6.09
C ASN A 29 35.40 6.23 4.66
N THR A 30 34.24 6.42 4.04
CA THR A 30 34.11 6.39 2.60
C THR A 30 33.85 7.82 2.18
N ASN A 31 34.81 8.43 1.49
CA ASN A 31 34.54 9.57 0.65
C ASN A 31 33.68 9.06 -0.53
N THR A 32 32.39 8.81 -0.26
CA THR A 32 31.38 8.77 -1.30
C THR A 32 30.69 10.13 -1.27
N ASN A 33 31.12 11.01 -2.16
CA ASN A 33 30.24 12.04 -2.64
C ASN A 33 29.09 11.35 -3.41
N SER A 34 28.11 10.84 -2.67
CA SER A 34 26.80 10.44 -3.19
C SER A 34 25.76 10.84 -2.17
N GLY A 35 25.41 12.12 -2.17
CA GLY A 35 24.29 12.67 -1.41
C GLY A 35 22.91 12.16 -1.87
N THR A 36 22.85 11.08 -2.64
CA THR A 36 21.63 10.53 -3.19
C THR A 36 20.86 9.76 -2.11
N LYS A 37 19.70 10.27 -1.72
CA LYS A 37 18.78 9.63 -0.79
C LYS A 37 17.56 9.14 -1.57
N SER A 38 17.48 7.82 -1.76
CA SER A 38 16.32 7.23 -2.45
C SER A 38 15.07 7.16 -1.60
N GLY A 39 15.17 7.19 -0.27
CA GLY A 39 14.00 7.27 0.61
C GLY A 39 13.21 5.96 0.74
N SER A 40 12.33 5.93 1.74
CA SER A 40 11.42 4.83 2.04
C SER A 40 10.06 5.05 1.38
N ILE A 41 9.29 3.98 1.17
CA ILE A 41 7.88 4.07 0.76
C ILE A 41 6.96 3.61 1.87
N LYS A 42 5.79 4.24 1.97
CA LYS A 42 4.68 3.86 2.85
C LYS A 42 3.38 3.86 2.05
N ILE A 43 2.38 3.19 2.57
CA ILE A 43 1.07 3.09 1.93
C ILE A 43 0.01 3.34 2.97
N ASP A 44 -0.91 4.25 2.67
CA ASP A 44 -1.96 4.68 3.60
C ASP A 44 -3.13 3.70 3.56
N ASN A 45 -3.70 3.38 4.73
CA ASN A 45 -4.99 2.68 4.80
C ASN A 45 -6.10 3.62 4.30
N ILE A 46 -7.12 3.05 3.66
CA ILE A 46 -8.27 3.81 3.20
C ILE A 46 -9.56 3.06 3.51
N SER A 47 -10.62 3.83 3.66
CA SER A 47 -11.97 3.34 3.86
C SER A 47 -12.88 4.08 2.89
N ILE A 48 -13.60 3.31 2.08
CA ILE A 48 -14.47 3.83 1.02
C ILE A 48 -15.83 3.15 1.11
N LYS A 49 -16.88 3.93 0.86
CA LYS A 49 -18.23 3.38 0.73
C LYS A 49 -18.44 2.90 -0.70
N GLU A 50 -18.86 1.65 -0.86
CA GLU A 50 -19.12 1.04 -2.17
C GLU A 50 -20.20 1.77 -2.99
N GLY A 51 -21.22 2.31 -2.31
CA GLY A 51 -22.38 2.91 -2.95
C GLY A 51 -23.40 1.86 -3.42
N ASN A 52 -24.54 2.30 -3.95
CA ASN A 52 -25.65 1.38 -4.25
C ASN A 52 -25.68 0.86 -5.71
N SER A 53 -24.77 1.34 -6.56
CA SER A 53 -24.74 1.05 -7.99
C SER A 53 -23.47 1.59 -8.64
N GLY A 54 -23.04 0.95 -9.72
CA GLY A 54 -21.88 1.38 -10.50
C GLY A 54 -20.57 1.11 -9.78
N ASN A 55 -19.47 1.65 -10.29
CA ASN A 55 -18.15 1.47 -9.69
C ASN A 55 -17.62 2.79 -9.12
N SER A 56 -16.91 2.68 -7.99
CA SER A 56 -16.16 3.77 -7.38
C SER A 56 -14.68 3.42 -7.33
N ASP A 57 -13.80 4.42 -7.41
CA ASP A 57 -12.35 4.18 -7.37
C ASP A 57 -11.80 4.34 -5.95
N ALA A 58 -11.28 3.26 -5.38
CA ALA A 58 -10.43 3.30 -4.20
C ALA A 58 -9.02 3.73 -4.61
N LYS A 59 -8.57 4.87 -4.08
CA LYS A 59 -7.25 5.46 -4.37
C LYS A 59 -6.26 5.15 -3.26
N VAL A 60 -5.54 4.05 -3.39
CA VAL A 60 -4.54 3.62 -2.41
C VAL A 60 -3.22 4.36 -2.67
N ARG A 61 -2.87 5.29 -1.78
CA ARG A 61 -1.70 6.15 -1.98
C ARG A 61 -0.42 5.49 -1.51
N VAL A 62 0.58 5.47 -2.39
CA VAL A 62 1.97 5.18 -2.06
C VAL A 62 2.71 6.50 -1.87
N THR A 63 3.33 6.70 -0.71
CA THR A 63 4.09 7.92 -0.37
C THR A 63 5.56 7.58 -0.14
N ARG A 64 6.47 8.36 -0.73
CA ARG A 64 7.91 8.29 -0.54
C ARG A 64 8.40 9.35 0.45
N SER A 65 9.26 8.97 1.39
CA SER A 65 9.78 9.83 2.46
C SER A 65 11.29 9.65 2.67
N GLY A 66 11.96 10.60 3.33
CA GLY A 66 13.39 10.47 3.66
C GLY A 66 14.38 10.60 2.49
N GLY A 67 13.88 10.75 1.26
CA GLY A 67 14.67 10.88 0.05
C GLY A 67 13.78 10.89 -1.21
N LYS A 68 14.25 11.48 -2.30
CA LYS A 68 13.52 11.56 -3.58
C LYS A 68 14.38 11.21 -4.80
N ASP A 69 15.61 10.74 -4.58
CA ASP A 69 16.60 10.57 -5.64
C ASP A 69 16.52 9.17 -6.27
N GLY A 70 16.48 9.11 -7.59
CA GLY A 70 16.31 7.89 -8.36
C GLY A 70 14.86 7.39 -8.41
N VAL A 71 14.66 6.35 -9.22
CA VAL A 71 13.35 5.73 -9.49
C VAL A 71 13.07 4.62 -8.48
N ILE A 72 11.85 4.59 -7.94
CA ILE A 72 11.33 3.46 -7.16
C ILE A 72 10.26 2.77 -7.99
N LYS A 73 10.34 1.45 -8.14
CA LYS A 73 9.30 0.66 -8.80
C LYS A 73 8.95 -0.57 -7.98
N GLY A 74 7.74 -1.06 -8.15
CA GLY A 74 7.27 -2.29 -7.50
C GLY A 74 5.98 -2.79 -8.11
N LYS A 75 5.52 -3.94 -7.63
CA LYS A 75 4.28 -4.59 -8.05
C LYS A 75 3.27 -4.58 -6.92
N TYR A 76 1.99 -4.61 -7.29
CA TYR A 76 0.89 -4.70 -6.36
C TYR A 76 -0.18 -5.69 -6.83
N ARG A 77 -0.87 -6.30 -5.87
CA ARG A 77 -2.07 -7.09 -6.11
C ARG A 77 -3.07 -6.94 -4.97
N THR A 78 -4.35 -7.02 -5.27
CA THR A 78 -5.39 -7.20 -4.25
C THR A 78 -5.39 -8.65 -3.74
N THR A 79 -5.74 -8.85 -2.48
CA THR A 79 -5.96 -10.16 -1.86
C THR A 79 -7.25 -10.09 -1.04
N PRO A 80 -8.12 -11.11 -1.12
CA PRO A 80 -9.39 -11.09 -0.40
C PRO A 80 -9.19 -11.09 1.12
N GLY A 81 -10.13 -10.45 1.82
CA GLY A 81 -10.31 -10.53 3.27
C GLY A 81 -11.71 -11.09 3.57
N THR A 82 -12.59 -10.27 4.13
CA THR A 82 -14.03 -10.58 4.18
C THR A 82 -14.76 -10.15 2.91
N ALA A 83 -14.30 -9.08 2.25
CA ALA A 83 -14.81 -8.65 0.95
C ALA A 83 -14.43 -9.67 -0.14
N LEU A 84 -15.37 -9.95 -1.02
CA LEU A 84 -15.31 -10.89 -2.13
C LEU A 84 -14.95 -10.19 -3.44
N SER A 85 -14.03 -10.82 -4.19
CA SER A 85 -13.68 -10.36 -5.53
C SER A 85 -14.86 -10.53 -6.50
N GLU A 86 -14.97 -9.61 -7.45
CA GLU A 86 -16.04 -9.52 -8.45
C GLU A 86 -17.45 -9.28 -7.88
N GLN A 87 -17.58 -9.08 -6.56
CA GLN A 87 -18.81 -8.68 -5.88
C GLN A 87 -18.64 -7.30 -5.23
N ASP A 88 -17.57 -7.12 -4.46
CA ASP A 88 -17.36 -5.89 -3.66
C ASP A 88 -16.20 -5.07 -4.22
N TYR A 89 -15.24 -5.72 -4.88
CA TYR A 89 -14.13 -5.07 -5.60
C TYR A 89 -13.69 -5.90 -6.81
N LEU A 90 -13.04 -5.27 -7.78
CA LEU A 90 -12.39 -5.98 -8.89
C LEU A 90 -10.95 -6.35 -8.52
N GLU A 91 -10.59 -7.62 -8.72
CA GLU A 91 -9.21 -8.06 -8.49
C GLU A 91 -8.27 -7.24 -9.38
N THR A 92 -7.30 -6.56 -8.76
CA THR A 92 -6.39 -5.67 -9.44
C THR A 92 -4.96 -6.14 -9.21
N VAL A 93 -4.22 -6.35 -10.30
CA VAL A 93 -2.77 -6.60 -10.30
C VAL A 93 -2.12 -5.55 -11.20
N GLY A 94 -1.01 -4.98 -10.74
CA GLY A 94 -0.31 -3.95 -11.50
C GLY A 94 1.10 -3.66 -11.02
N GLU A 95 1.71 -2.68 -11.66
CA GLU A 95 3.02 -2.14 -11.31
C GLU A 95 2.88 -0.65 -10.99
N PHE A 96 3.74 -0.14 -10.13
CA PHE A 96 3.83 1.29 -9.83
C PHE A 96 5.26 1.78 -9.98
N GLU A 97 5.39 3.06 -10.32
CA GLU A 97 6.67 3.72 -10.47
C GLU A 97 6.60 5.15 -9.92
N LEU A 98 7.54 5.47 -9.03
CA LEU A 98 7.83 6.82 -8.59
C LEU A 98 9.10 7.25 -9.31
N GLN A 99 8.94 8.12 -10.30
CA GLN A 99 10.06 8.74 -11.01
C GLN A 99 10.95 9.56 -10.07
N ASP A 100 12.14 9.94 -10.54
CA ASP A 100 13.03 10.83 -9.80
C ASP A 100 12.30 12.12 -9.37
N GLY A 101 12.47 12.50 -8.11
CA GLY A 101 11.79 13.65 -7.52
C GLY A 101 10.30 13.44 -7.17
N VAL A 102 9.66 12.36 -7.65
CA VAL A 102 8.25 12.06 -7.36
C VAL A 102 8.11 11.40 -6.00
N THR A 103 7.15 11.91 -5.22
CA THR A 103 6.94 11.47 -3.83
C THR A 103 5.62 10.76 -3.59
N ARG A 104 4.69 10.76 -4.55
CA ARG A 104 3.37 10.15 -4.39
C ARG A 104 2.83 9.60 -5.69
N ILE A 105 2.15 8.47 -5.61
CA ILE A 105 1.33 7.89 -6.68
C ILE A 105 0.10 7.21 -6.03
N ASP A 106 -1.02 7.22 -6.73
CA ASP A 106 -2.24 6.53 -6.28
C ASP A 106 -2.43 5.25 -7.12
N LEU A 107 -2.62 4.12 -6.45
CA LEU A 107 -3.04 2.85 -7.05
C LEU A 107 -4.57 2.84 -7.08
N ILE A 108 -5.16 2.53 -8.24
CA ILE A 108 -6.60 2.54 -8.42
C ILE A 108 -7.14 1.12 -8.32
N ILE A 109 -8.05 0.89 -7.37
CA ILE A 109 -8.81 -0.36 -7.25
C ILE A 109 -10.30 -0.05 -7.43
N PRO A 110 -10.96 -0.62 -8.43
CA PRO A 110 -12.41 -0.47 -8.60
C PRO A 110 -13.17 -1.19 -7.49
N ILE A 111 -14.08 -0.47 -6.85
CA ILE A 111 -15.05 -0.95 -5.87
C ILE A 111 -16.39 -1.07 -6.59
N ILE A 112 -17.10 -2.17 -6.38
CA ILE A 112 -18.39 -2.45 -7.00
C ILE A 112 -19.46 -2.04 -5.99
N GLY A 113 -20.35 -1.12 -6.38
CA GLY A 113 -21.47 -0.73 -5.55
C GLY A 113 -22.70 -1.60 -5.83
N ASP A 114 -23.34 -2.09 -4.78
CA ASP A 114 -24.59 -2.85 -4.89
C ASP A 114 -25.61 -2.52 -3.78
N VAL A 115 -26.79 -3.16 -3.82
CA VAL A 115 -27.92 -2.86 -2.93
C VAL A 115 -28.12 -3.87 -1.80
N LYS A 116 -27.19 -4.83 -1.66
CA LYS A 116 -27.17 -5.80 -0.58
C LYS A 116 -26.89 -5.09 0.74
N ASP A 117 -27.38 -5.69 1.80
CA ASP A 117 -27.16 -5.21 3.16
C ASP A 117 -26.06 -6.09 3.73
N GLU A 118 -24.87 -5.51 3.84
CA GLU A 118 -23.62 -6.18 4.19
C GLU A 118 -22.97 -5.45 5.37
N ASP A 119 -22.21 -6.19 6.17
CA ASP A 119 -21.41 -5.62 7.26
C ASP A 119 -20.21 -4.85 6.69
N ASP A 120 -19.43 -4.17 7.53
CA ASP A 120 -18.17 -3.58 7.09
C ASP A 120 -17.18 -4.69 6.71
N GLU A 121 -16.59 -4.59 5.53
CA GLU A 121 -15.75 -5.62 4.96
C GLU A 121 -14.34 -5.14 4.63
N THR A 122 -13.42 -6.08 4.48
CA THR A 122 -12.02 -5.78 4.21
C THR A 122 -11.48 -6.61 3.07
N PHE A 123 -10.61 -5.99 2.27
CA PHE A 123 -9.66 -6.70 1.41
C PHE A 123 -8.28 -6.08 1.64
N SER A 124 -7.24 -6.67 1.07
CA SER A 124 -5.88 -6.14 1.19
C SER A 124 -5.19 -5.81 -0.12
N VAL A 125 -4.33 -4.80 -0.10
CA VAL A 125 -3.36 -4.55 -1.18
C VAL A 125 -1.98 -5.03 -0.73
N GLN A 126 -1.40 -5.97 -1.47
CA GLN A 126 -0.06 -6.48 -1.24
C GLN A 126 0.93 -5.83 -2.21
N ILE A 127 2.00 -5.26 -1.67
CA ILE A 127 3.16 -4.80 -2.44
C ILE A 127 4.27 -5.84 -2.40
N PHE A 128 4.91 -6.07 -3.54
CA PHE A 128 6.02 -7.00 -3.72
C PHE A 128 6.96 -6.53 -4.84
N ASP A 129 8.12 -7.19 -4.97
CA ASP A 129 9.10 -6.93 -6.04
C ASP A 129 9.57 -5.46 -6.11
N VAL A 130 9.72 -4.81 -4.95
CA VAL A 130 10.11 -3.40 -4.86
C VAL A 130 11.61 -3.24 -5.05
N SER A 131 12.00 -2.27 -5.88
CA SER A 131 13.40 -1.88 -6.12
C SER A 131 13.54 -0.36 -6.09
N GLY A 132 14.73 0.13 -5.71
CA GLY A 132 15.05 1.56 -5.62
C GLY A 132 14.63 2.24 -4.32
N ALA A 133 13.80 1.63 -3.47
CA ALA A 133 13.48 2.14 -2.13
C ALA A 133 14.52 1.69 -1.10
N SER A 134 14.81 2.53 -0.09
CA SER A 134 15.67 2.13 1.04
C SER A 134 14.98 1.20 2.04
N SER A 135 13.65 1.32 2.15
CA SER A 135 12.80 0.46 2.98
C SER A 135 11.33 0.63 2.60
N ILE A 136 10.50 -0.34 2.99
CA ILE A 136 9.05 -0.25 2.95
C ILE A 136 8.56 -0.09 4.39
N GLU A 137 7.96 1.04 4.72
CA GLU A 137 7.36 1.27 6.02
C GLU A 137 6.08 0.44 6.13
N ARG A 138 6.08 -0.50 7.07
CA ARG A 138 4.96 -1.40 7.31
C ARG A 138 3.97 -0.75 8.27
N TYR A 139 2.70 -0.70 7.90
CA TYR A 139 1.65 -0.65 8.92
C TYR A 139 1.60 -2.02 9.59
N CYS A 140 2.10 -2.12 10.82
CA CYS A 140 1.79 -3.25 11.68
C CYS A 140 0.29 -3.16 12.01
N TYR A 141 -0.52 -3.99 11.36
CA TYR A 141 -1.90 -4.19 11.78
C TYR A 141 -1.84 -4.98 13.09
N CYS A 142 -1.80 -4.27 14.22
CA CYS A 142 -2.10 -4.89 15.50
C CYS A 142 -3.60 -5.23 15.45
N ASN A 143 -3.92 -6.48 15.13
CA ASN A 143 -5.23 -7.06 15.42
C ASN A 143 -5.44 -6.98 16.95
N ASN A 144 -5.92 -5.85 17.44
CA ASN A 144 -6.61 -5.82 18.72
C ASN A 144 -7.96 -6.49 18.50
N HIS A 145 -7.94 -7.82 18.49
CA HIS A 145 -9.10 -8.63 18.79
C HIS A 145 -9.40 -8.40 20.28
N GLN A 146 -10.32 -7.48 20.56
CA GLN A 146 -11.10 -7.45 21.79
C GLN A 146 -12.54 -7.75 21.40
#